data_AF-A0A3C0A154-F1
#
_entry.id   AF-A0A3C0A154-F1
#
_cell.length_a   1.000
_cell.length_b   1.000
_cell.length_c   1.000
_cell.angle_alpha   90.00
_cell.angle_beta   90.00
_cell.angle_gamma   90.00
#
_symmetry.space_group_name_H-M   'P 1'
#
loop_
_entity.id
_entity.type
_entity.pdbx_description
1 polymer ?
#
loop_
_entity_poly.entity_id
_entity_poly.type
_entity_poly.pdbx_seq_one_letter_code
_entity_poly.pdbx_strand_id
1 'polypeptide(L)'
;MKNKLRTAGAVFAAAYLGFFMAGDLMAASSSKTRPYTQITSVVTKGPAVVAIVKGDTMRKFVVAYKKTGILGNSSTITAVMRVTYSVYPGALMTKDRTFTISNDWNGTGFMTYSLSNYEMLGEDGEGNGVKKIELSFLADGQWDSNYNANYVMTMDDFENAPAFVLKRCENLDIDIPSWNFITEQMRK
;
A
#
# COMPACT_ATOMS: atom_id res chain seq x y z
N MET A 1 44.57 -3.05 -58.87
CA MET A 1 44.75 -3.77 -57.60
C MET A 1 43.46 -4.51 -57.30
N LYS A 2 43.53 -5.85 -57.23
CA LYS A 2 42.40 -6.76 -56.97
C LYS A 2 42.49 -7.20 -55.52
N ASN A 3 41.48 -6.95 -54.70
CA ASN A 3 41.32 -7.64 -53.42
C ASN A 3 40.04 -8.46 -53.43
N LYS A 4 40.24 -9.78 -53.46
CA LYS A 4 39.26 -10.80 -53.08
C LYS A 4 39.18 -10.82 -51.56
N LEU A 5 37.96 -10.96 -51.02
CA LEU A 5 37.75 -11.74 -49.80
C LEU A 5 36.35 -12.37 -49.87
N ARG A 6 36.35 -13.70 -49.87
CA ARG A 6 35.22 -14.61 -49.64
C ARG A 6 35.12 -14.82 -48.13
N THR A 7 33.89 -14.86 -47.58
CA THR A 7 33.40 -15.83 -46.56
C THR A 7 31.88 -15.59 -46.43
N ALA A 8 31.00 -16.43 -46.98
CA ALA A 8 30.39 -17.65 -46.41
C ALA A 8 29.34 -17.39 -45.29
N GLY A 9 28.09 -17.74 -45.60
CA GLY A 9 27.17 -18.48 -44.73
C GLY A 9 26.38 -17.71 -43.67
N ALA A 10 25.06 -17.65 -43.83
CA ALA A 10 24.14 -18.50 -43.05
C ALA A 10 22.68 -18.14 -43.36
N VAL A 11 21.95 -19.13 -43.87
CA VAL A 11 20.49 -19.21 -43.84
C VAL A 11 20.10 -19.58 -42.41
N PHE A 12 19.17 -18.87 -41.77
CA PHE A 12 18.36 -19.48 -40.71
C PHE A 12 16.92 -18.99 -40.76
N ALA A 13 16.05 -19.98 -40.85
CA ALA A 13 14.61 -19.92 -40.83
C ALA A 13 14.11 -19.45 -39.45
N ALA A 14 12.98 -18.75 -39.46
CA ALA A 14 12.21 -18.46 -38.28
C ALA A 14 11.70 -19.76 -37.65
N ALA A 15 12.21 -20.11 -36.48
CA ALA A 15 11.61 -21.08 -35.59
C ALA A 15 10.82 -20.31 -34.52
N TYR A 16 9.50 -20.31 -34.67
CA TYR A 16 8.55 -19.99 -33.61
C TYR A 16 8.66 -21.10 -32.57
N LEU A 17 9.27 -20.83 -31.40
CA LEU A 17 9.11 -21.67 -30.22
C LEU A 17 8.19 -20.96 -29.24
N GLY A 18 6.99 -21.51 -29.06
CA GLY A 18 6.12 -21.15 -27.96
C GLY A 18 6.78 -21.49 -26.63
N PHE A 19 6.91 -20.50 -25.76
CA PHE A 19 7.23 -20.73 -24.35
C PHE A 19 5.92 -21.04 -23.62
N PHE A 20 5.69 -22.34 -23.36
CA PHE A 20 4.79 -22.77 -22.30
C PHE A 20 5.60 -22.98 -21.02
N MET A 21 5.16 -22.30 -19.96
CA MET A 21 5.17 -22.70 -18.55
C MET A 21 6.40 -23.48 -18.03
N ALA A 22 7.30 -22.77 -17.34
CA ALA A 22 7.96 -23.34 -16.17
C ALA A 22 7.35 -22.66 -14.94
N GLY A 23 6.37 -23.33 -14.35
CA GLY A 23 5.79 -22.91 -13.08
C GLY A 23 6.82 -23.08 -11.99
N ASP A 24 7.27 -21.97 -11.42
CA ASP A 24 7.78 -21.99 -10.05
C ASP A 24 6.61 -22.34 -9.16
N LEU A 25 6.50 -23.62 -8.84
CA LEU A 25 5.70 -24.14 -7.77
C LEU A 25 6.29 -23.57 -6.47
N MET A 26 5.86 -22.36 -6.09
CA MET A 26 6.17 -21.81 -4.77
C MET A 26 5.66 -22.80 -3.73
N ALA A 27 6.60 -23.46 -3.06
CA ALA A 27 6.31 -24.32 -1.93
C ALA A 27 5.56 -23.47 -0.89
N ALA A 28 4.27 -23.76 -0.73
CA ALA A 28 3.49 -23.23 0.38
C ALA A 28 4.13 -23.71 1.68
N SER A 29 4.87 -22.83 2.34
CA SER A 29 5.28 -22.98 3.72
C SER A 29 4.00 -23.08 4.56
N SER A 30 3.54 -24.31 4.80
CA SER A 30 2.43 -24.60 5.69
C SER A 30 2.90 -24.49 7.14
N SER A 31 3.28 -23.27 7.55
CA SER A 31 3.24 -22.98 8.98
C SER A 31 1.76 -23.04 9.36
N LYS A 32 1.36 -24.00 10.19
CA LYS A 32 0.02 -24.01 10.80
C LYS A 32 -0.08 -22.80 11.73
N THR A 33 -0.30 -21.62 11.16
CA THR A 33 -0.70 -20.42 11.87
C THR A 33 -2.04 -20.71 12.52
N ARG A 34 -2.14 -20.51 13.83
CA ARG A 34 -3.44 -20.60 14.50
C ARG A 34 -4.38 -19.61 13.81
N PRO A 35 -5.63 -19.99 13.52
CA PRO A 35 -6.58 -19.07 12.92
C PRO A 35 -6.70 -17.86 13.83
N TYR A 36 -6.36 -16.69 13.31
CA TYR A 36 -6.44 -15.44 14.06
C TYR A 36 -7.49 -14.52 13.44
N THR A 37 -7.81 -13.43 14.14
CA THR A 37 -8.84 -12.47 13.71
C THR A 37 -8.18 -11.23 13.14
N GLN A 38 -8.62 -10.77 11.98
CA GLN A 38 -8.28 -9.45 11.44
C GLN A 38 -9.42 -8.47 11.70
N ILE A 39 -9.07 -7.29 12.23
CA ILE A 39 -9.95 -6.15 12.39
C ILE A 39 -9.42 -5.05 11.48
N THR A 40 -10.22 -4.68 10.49
CA THR A 40 -9.89 -3.63 9.52
C THR A 40 -10.73 -2.40 9.82
N SER A 41 -10.10 -1.32 10.24
CA SER A 41 -10.74 -0.02 10.49
C SER A 41 -10.30 0.98 9.43
N VAL A 42 -11.24 1.76 8.87
CA VAL A 42 -10.94 2.69 7.79
C VAL A 42 -11.43 4.10 8.12
N VAL A 43 -10.51 5.06 8.15
CA VAL A 43 -10.82 6.48 8.32
C VAL A 43 -10.74 7.18 6.97
N THR A 44 -11.71 8.04 6.70
CA THR A 44 -11.77 8.88 5.51
C THR A 44 -11.86 10.35 5.93
N LYS A 45 -11.05 11.21 5.33
CA LYS A 45 -11.13 12.68 5.47
C LYS A 45 -11.04 13.27 4.06
N GLY A 46 -12.16 13.74 3.50
CA GLY A 46 -12.21 14.14 2.10
C GLY A 46 -11.81 12.97 1.18
N PRO A 47 -10.92 13.18 0.18
CA PRO A 47 -10.40 12.12 -0.67
C PRO A 47 -9.32 11.26 0.02
N ALA A 48 -8.75 11.67 1.15
CA ALA A 48 -7.73 10.91 1.85
C ALA A 48 -8.34 9.75 2.66
N VAL A 49 -7.76 8.56 2.53
CA VAL A 49 -8.19 7.36 3.23
C VAL A 49 -6.99 6.69 3.88
N VAL A 50 -7.16 6.26 5.14
CA VAL A 50 -6.21 5.37 5.80
C VAL A 50 -6.96 4.19 6.38
N ALA A 51 -6.45 2.99 6.11
CA ALA A 51 -6.90 1.78 6.78
C ALA A 51 -5.84 1.28 7.76
N ILE A 52 -6.29 0.75 8.88
CA ILE A 52 -5.45 -0.04 9.80
C ILE A 52 -6.07 -1.42 9.90
N VAL A 53 -5.27 -2.44 9.56
CA VAL A 53 -5.61 -3.85 9.72
C VAL A 53 -4.80 -4.40 10.89
N LYS A 54 -5.49 -4.83 11.93
CA LYS A 54 -4.88 -5.37 13.16
C LYS A 54 -5.27 -6.84 13.31
N GLY A 55 -4.30 -7.66 13.67
CA GLY A 55 -4.51 -9.00 14.22
C GLY A 55 -3.62 -9.19 15.44
N ASP A 56 -3.66 -10.38 16.04
CA ASP A 56 -2.95 -10.67 17.30
C ASP A 56 -1.44 -10.37 17.22
N THR A 57 -0.82 -10.65 16.07
CA THR A 57 0.62 -10.46 15.85
C THR A 57 0.95 -9.56 14.66
N MET A 58 -0.06 -8.94 14.05
CA MET A 58 0.13 -8.10 12.86
C MET A 58 -0.56 -6.75 13.01
N ARG A 59 0.11 -5.72 12.52
CA ARG A 59 -0.51 -4.41 12.27
C ARG A 59 -0.01 -3.92 10.92
N LYS A 60 -0.95 -3.72 10.00
CA LYS A 60 -0.69 -3.22 8.66
C LYS A 60 -1.50 -1.96 8.42
N PHE A 61 -1.00 -1.12 7.52
CA PHE A 61 -1.62 0.13 7.17
C PHE A 61 -1.74 0.24 5.67
N VAL A 62 -2.75 0.97 5.23
CA VAL A 62 -2.95 1.30 3.83
C VAL A 62 -3.21 2.79 3.75
N VAL A 63 -2.45 3.49 2.92
CA VAL A 63 -2.69 4.89 2.57
C VAL A 63 -3.32 4.92 1.19
N ALA A 64 -4.40 5.67 1.05
CA ALA A 64 -5.14 5.72 -0.20
C ALA A 64 -5.73 7.11 -0.46
N TYR A 65 -6.06 7.34 -1.72
CA TYR A 65 -6.65 8.57 -2.22
C TYR A 65 -7.76 8.27 -3.22
N LYS A 66 -8.97 8.76 -2.94
CA LYS A 66 -10.16 8.48 -3.75
C LYS A 66 -10.07 9.09 -5.13
N LYS A 67 -10.60 8.38 -6.13
CA LYS A 67 -10.74 8.88 -7.51
C LYS A 67 -11.62 10.13 -7.62
N THR A 68 -12.49 10.37 -6.65
CA THR A 68 -13.33 11.58 -6.58
C THR A 68 -12.56 12.83 -6.16
N GLY A 69 -11.31 12.70 -5.68
CA GLY A 69 -10.45 13.83 -5.35
C GLY A 69 -9.92 14.56 -6.58
N ILE A 70 -9.34 15.74 -6.37
CA ILE A 70 -8.83 16.61 -7.44
C ILE A 70 -7.69 15.97 -8.24
N LEU A 71 -6.97 15.01 -7.65
CA LEU A 71 -5.90 14.24 -8.31
C LEU A 71 -6.40 12.94 -8.97
N GLY A 72 -7.71 12.72 -9.01
CA GLY A 72 -8.33 11.47 -9.46
C GLY A 72 -8.10 11.07 -10.92
N ASN A 73 -7.65 12.01 -11.75
CA ASN A 73 -7.37 11.79 -13.18
C ASN A 73 -5.88 11.52 -13.47
N SER A 74 -5.01 11.57 -12.46
CA SER A 74 -3.58 11.28 -12.64
C SER A 74 -3.33 9.77 -12.83
N SER A 75 -2.16 9.42 -13.38
CA SER A 75 -1.76 8.01 -13.56
C SER A 75 -1.15 7.41 -12.28
N THR A 76 -0.43 8.25 -11.53
CA THR A 76 0.16 7.97 -10.21
C THR A 76 0.07 9.23 -9.36
N ILE A 77 0.13 9.05 -8.04
CA ILE A 77 0.22 10.16 -7.09
C ILE A 77 1.36 9.90 -6.11
N THR A 78 1.90 10.95 -5.50
CA THR A 78 2.82 10.86 -4.38
C THR A 78 2.07 11.20 -3.11
N ALA A 79 2.03 10.30 -2.13
CA ALA A 79 1.57 10.60 -0.78
C ALA A 79 2.75 11.02 0.08
N VAL A 80 2.62 12.18 0.74
CA VAL A 80 3.52 12.66 1.79
C VAL A 80 2.80 12.48 3.11
N MET A 81 3.38 11.64 3.97
CA MET A 81 2.80 11.22 5.23
C MET A 81 3.70 11.65 6.38
N ARG A 82 3.11 12.31 7.38
CA ARG A 82 3.75 12.55 8.69
C ARG A 82 3.03 11.71 9.74
N VAL A 83 3.78 10.87 10.43
CA VAL A 83 3.24 10.02 11.50
C VAL A 83 3.79 10.49 12.83
N THR A 84 2.90 10.78 13.78
CA THR A 84 3.26 11.01 15.18
C THR A 84 3.03 9.73 15.98
N TYR A 85 4.03 9.30 16.75
CA TYR A 85 3.96 8.11 17.59
C TYR A 85 4.56 8.39 18.98
N SER A 86 4.14 7.62 19.97
CA SER A 86 4.64 7.73 21.35
C SER A 86 5.80 6.76 21.59
N VAL A 87 6.94 7.26 22.04
CA VAL A 87 8.10 6.47 22.50
C VAL A 87 8.16 6.45 24.02
N TYR A 88 8.71 5.39 24.61
CA TYR A 88 8.92 5.33 26.07
C TYR A 88 9.90 6.43 26.53
N PRO A 89 9.64 7.18 27.63
CA PRO A 89 8.58 7.02 28.63
C PRO A 89 7.29 7.84 28.39
N GLY A 90 6.99 8.24 27.15
CA GLY A 90 5.78 8.98 26.77
C GLY A 90 6.03 10.17 25.84
N ALA A 91 7.27 10.40 25.41
CA ALA A 91 7.60 11.44 24.45
C ALA A 91 6.93 11.16 23.10
N LEU A 92 6.62 12.24 22.37
CA LEU A 92 6.09 12.13 21.02
C LEU A 92 7.20 12.38 20.01
N MET A 93 7.29 11.50 19.02
CA MET A 93 8.17 11.64 17.87
C MET A 93 7.37 11.71 16.59
N THR A 94 7.91 12.38 15.59
CA THR A 94 7.33 12.47 14.25
C THR A 94 8.26 11.87 13.22
N LYS A 95 7.70 11.12 12.26
CA LYS A 95 8.42 10.61 11.10
C LYS A 95 7.69 11.00 9.83
N ASP A 96 8.46 11.52 8.87
CA ASP A 96 7.96 11.82 7.54
C ASP A 96 8.31 10.67 6.57
N ARG A 97 7.35 10.31 5.72
CA ARG A 97 7.45 9.26 4.71
C ARG A 97 6.81 9.73 3.42
N THR A 98 7.36 9.26 2.30
CA THR A 98 6.83 9.57 0.98
C THR A 98 6.68 8.28 0.21
N PHE A 99 5.53 8.08 -0.42
CA PHE A 99 5.21 6.90 -1.21
C PHE A 99 4.66 7.31 -2.56
N THR A 100 5.18 6.72 -3.63
CA THR A 100 4.51 6.76 -4.93
C THR A 100 3.42 5.70 -4.93
N ILE A 101 2.20 6.10 -5.27
CA ILE A 101 1.01 5.27 -5.23
C ILE A 101 0.43 5.19 -6.65
N SER A 102 0.24 3.96 -7.13
CA SER A 102 -0.44 3.69 -8.39
C SER A 102 -1.95 3.53 -8.20
N ASN A 103 -2.68 3.53 -9.32
CA ASN A 103 -4.10 3.18 -9.32
C ASN A 103 -4.32 1.81 -8.65
N ASP A 104 -5.36 1.71 -7.83
CA ASP A 104 -5.78 0.45 -7.26
C ASP A 104 -6.43 -0.44 -8.34
N TRP A 105 -6.40 -1.76 -8.13
CA TRP A 105 -6.86 -2.73 -9.12
C TRP A 105 -8.37 -2.62 -9.44
N ASN A 106 -9.17 -2.00 -8.58
CA ASN A 106 -10.60 -1.76 -8.81
C ASN A 106 -10.90 -0.40 -9.45
N GLY A 107 -9.89 0.44 -9.69
CA GLY A 107 -10.07 1.77 -10.28
C GLY A 107 -10.88 2.74 -9.41
N THR A 108 -10.89 2.53 -8.09
CA THR A 108 -11.55 3.38 -7.08
C THR A 108 -10.70 4.56 -6.64
N GLY A 109 -9.42 4.56 -7.00
CA GLY A 109 -8.46 5.63 -6.75
C GLY A 109 -7.04 5.08 -6.73
N PHE A 110 -6.24 5.57 -5.80
CA PHE A 110 -4.86 5.17 -5.60
C PHE A 110 -4.73 4.55 -4.22
N MET A 111 -3.94 3.47 -4.10
CA MET A 111 -3.79 2.75 -2.85
C MET A 111 -2.39 2.15 -2.73
N THR A 112 -1.75 2.31 -1.56
CA THR A 112 -0.48 1.62 -1.30
C THR A 112 -0.69 0.12 -1.20
N TYR A 113 0.38 -0.65 -1.36
CA TYR A 113 0.42 -1.99 -0.80
C TYR A 113 0.34 -1.95 0.75
N SER A 114 0.30 -3.12 1.41
CA SER A 114 0.25 -3.17 2.87
C SER A 114 1.55 -2.68 3.51
N LEU A 115 1.49 -1.55 4.20
CA LEU A 115 2.62 -0.98 4.92
C LEU A 115 2.72 -1.62 6.31
N SER A 116 3.92 -2.04 6.68
CA SER A 116 4.27 -2.44 8.04
C SER A 116 4.50 -1.23 8.96
N ASN A 117 4.53 -1.47 10.28
CA ASN A 117 4.98 -0.46 11.25
C ASN A 117 6.38 0.08 10.89
N TYR A 118 7.30 -0.80 10.47
CA TYR A 118 8.66 -0.41 10.10
C TYR A 118 8.67 0.55 8.90
N GLU A 119 7.88 0.29 7.87
CA GLU A 119 7.79 1.18 6.71
C GLU A 119 7.21 2.54 7.07
N MET A 120 6.23 2.58 7.98
CA MET A 120 5.65 3.84 8.45
C MET A 120 6.56 4.63 9.40
N LEU A 121 7.18 3.96 10.36
CA LEU A 121 7.81 4.60 11.51
C LEU A 121 9.35 4.51 11.49
N GLY A 122 9.89 3.52 10.78
CA GLY A 122 11.31 3.17 10.81
C GLY A 122 11.68 2.33 12.02
N GLU A 123 12.97 1.99 12.12
CA GLU A 123 13.53 1.19 13.21
C GLU A 123 13.20 1.78 14.59
N ASP A 124 13.45 3.09 14.78
CA ASP A 124 13.21 3.80 16.05
C ASP A 124 11.74 3.82 16.48
N GLY A 125 10.83 3.62 15.53
CA GLY A 125 9.39 3.68 15.73
C GLY A 125 8.71 2.32 15.78
N GLU A 126 9.43 1.24 15.51
CA GLU A 126 8.86 -0.10 15.53
C GLU A 126 8.40 -0.48 16.94
N GLY A 127 7.21 -1.08 17.04
CA GLY A 127 6.57 -1.41 18.33
C GLY A 127 5.92 -0.23 19.05
N ASN A 128 6.13 1.01 18.61
CA ASN A 128 5.53 2.19 19.23
C ASN A 128 4.08 2.43 18.80
N GLY A 129 3.33 3.10 19.68
CA GLY A 129 1.93 3.44 19.42
C GLY A 129 1.79 4.65 18.51
N VAL A 130 1.26 4.46 17.30
CA VAL A 130 0.81 5.58 16.44
C VAL A 130 -0.25 6.39 17.18
N LYS A 131 -0.18 7.72 17.07
CA LYS A 131 -1.11 8.68 17.69
C LYS A 131 -1.85 9.51 16.66
N LYS A 132 -1.15 9.91 15.60
CA LYS A 132 -1.66 10.79 14.55
C LYS A 132 -0.99 10.49 13.23
N ILE A 133 -1.75 10.51 12.15
CA ILE A 133 -1.29 10.40 10.77
C ILE A 133 -1.78 11.66 10.04
N GLU A 134 -0.86 12.36 9.39
CA GLU A 134 -1.15 13.53 8.58
C GLU A 134 -0.74 13.23 7.14
N LEU A 135 -1.61 13.56 6.19
CA LEU A 135 -1.41 13.26 4.78
C LEU A 135 -1.56 14.49 3.90
N SER A 136 -0.71 14.54 2.88
CA SER A 136 -0.81 15.41 1.72
C SER A 136 -0.48 14.61 0.47
N PHE A 137 -1.03 15.01 -0.67
CA PHE A 137 -0.84 14.32 -1.93
C PHE A 137 -0.34 15.28 -3.02
N LEU A 138 0.46 14.77 -3.93
CA LEU A 138 1.04 15.51 -5.05
C LEU A 138 0.94 14.67 -6.32
N ALA A 139 0.41 15.25 -7.38
CA ALA A 139 0.47 14.67 -8.71
C ALA A 139 0.63 15.77 -9.75
N ASP A 140 1.50 15.57 -10.73
CA ASP A 140 1.66 16.49 -11.87
C ASP A 140 1.88 17.98 -11.48
N GLY A 141 2.58 18.21 -10.36
CA GLY A 141 2.83 19.56 -9.82
C GLY A 141 1.67 20.18 -9.03
N GLN A 142 0.52 19.49 -8.95
CA GLN A 142 -0.65 19.90 -8.18
C GLN A 142 -0.67 19.22 -6.80
N TRP A 143 -0.77 20.04 -5.75
CA TRP A 143 -0.94 19.57 -4.38
C TRP A 143 -2.41 19.44 -4.01
N ASP A 144 -2.73 18.37 -3.27
CA ASP A 144 -3.93 18.25 -2.47
C ASP A 144 -3.54 18.02 -1.00
N SER A 145 -3.62 19.09 -0.22
CA SER A 145 -3.22 19.14 1.19
C SER A 145 -4.36 19.60 2.09
N ASN A 146 -5.62 19.37 1.69
CA ASN A 146 -6.79 19.88 2.43
C ASN A 146 -6.69 21.40 2.66
N TYR A 147 -6.50 22.17 1.59
CA TYR A 147 -6.34 23.63 1.65
C TYR A 147 -5.16 24.07 2.56
N ASN A 148 -4.01 23.40 2.45
CA ASN A 148 -2.78 23.63 3.23
C ASN A 148 -2.82 23.21 4.71
N ALA A 149 -3.85 22.46 5.14
CA ALA A 149 -3.99 22.00 6.53
C ALA A 149 -3.51 20.54 6.76
N ASN A 150 -3.22 19.78 5.71
CA ASN A 150 -3.14 18.32 5.68
C ASN A 150 -4.47 17.63 6.04
N TYR A 151 -4.61 16.39 5.59
CA TYR A 151 -5.64 15.48 6.08
C TYR A 151 -5.15 14.82 7.36
N VAL A 152 -5.77 15.15 8.49
CA VAL A 152 -5.34 14.67 9.82
C VAL A 152 -6.28 13.57 10.31
N MET A 153 -5.69 12.45 10.72
CA MET A 153 -6.37 11.29 11.29
C MET A 153 -5.69 10.91 12.60
N THR A 154 -6.47 10.79 13.66
CA THR A 154 -6.03 10.44 15.01
C THR A 154 -6.44 9.02 15.35
N MET A 155 -5.86 8.42 16.39
CA MET A 155 -6.32 7.10 16.84
C MET A 155 -7.78 7.10 17.29
N ASP A 156 -8.28 8.20 17.86
CA ASP A 156 -9.69 8.35 18.21
C ASP A 156 -10.60 8.26 16.97
N ASP A 157 -10.15 8.78 15.82
CA ASP A 157 -10.89 8.60 14.55
C ASP A 157 -11.00 7.12 14.18
N PHE A 158 -9.95 6.31 14.40
CA PHE A 158 -9.96 4.88 14.10
C PHE A 158 -10.79 4.05 15.08
N GLU A 159 -10.84 4.46 16.35
CA GLU A 159 -11.68 3.80 17.35
C GLU A 159 -13.18 3.97 17.06
N ASN A 160 -13.54 5.07 16.40
CA ASN A 160 -14.91 5.38 15.98
C ASN A 160 -15.19 5.07 14.50
N ALA A 161 -14.21 4.53 13.77
CA ALA A 161 -14.31 4.28 12.34
C ALA A 161 -15.16 3.04 12.02
N PRO A 162 -15.75 2.97 10.81
CA PRO A 162 -16.26 1.72 10.27
C PRO A 162 -15.20 0.62 10.36
N ALA A 163 -15.60 -0.52 10.94
CA ALA A 163 -14.72 -1.67 11.13
C ALA A 163 -15.33 -2.94 10.52
N PHE A 164 -14.47 -3.73 9.89
CA PHE A 164 -14.78 -5.07 9.39
C PHE A 164 -13.95 -6.10 10.15
N VAL A 165 -14.62 -7.17 10.60
CA VAL A 165 -13.97 -8.24 11.37
C VAL A 165 -13.98 -9.53 10.56
N LEU A 166 -12.80 -10.01 10.19
CA LEU A 166 -12.59 -11.28 9.54
C LEU A 166 -12.04 -12.30 10.55
N LYS A 167 -12.75 -13.41 10.72
CA LYS A 167 -12.33 -14.50 11.60
C LYS A 167 -11.63 -15.58 10.78
N ARG A 168 -10.69 -16.30 11.41
CA ARG A 168 -9.97 -17.45 10.83
C ARG A 168 -9.12 -17.08 9.62
N CYS A 169 -8.30 -16.05 9.77
CA CYS A 169 -7.26 -15.69 8.82
C CYS A 169 -6.10 -16.70 8.88
N GLU A 170 -5.48 -16.95 7.73
CA GLU A 170 -4.37 -17.90 7.59
C GLU A 170 -3.02 -17.19 7.31
N ASN A 171 -3.05 -15.96 6.80
CA ASN A 171 -1.88 -15.22 6.29
C ASN A 171 -1.61 -13.94 7.05
N LEU A 172 -0.37 -13.74 7.57
CA LEU A 172 0.11 -12.54 8.29
C LEU A 172 0.11 -11.21 7.49
N ASP A 173 -0.65 -11.16 6.40
CA ASP A 173 -0.90 -10.00 5.56
C ASP A 173 -2.40 -9.70 5.48
N ILE A 174 -2.77 -8.60 4.85
CA ILE A 174 -4.17 -8.21 4.71
C ILE A 174 -4.89 -9.20 3.79
N ASP A 175 -5.89 -9.90 4.33
CA ASP A 175 -6.68 -10.85 3.55
C ASP A 175 -7.61 -10.14 2.55
N ILE A 176 -7.95 -10.81 1.45
CA ILE A 176 -8.77 -10.26 0.35
C ILE A 176 -10.09 -9.63 0.83
N PRO A 177 -10.88 -10.23 1.76
CA PRO A 177 -12.08 -9.58 2.26
C PRO A 177 -11.82 -8.25 2.98
N SER A 178 -10.70 -8.12 3.69
CA SER A 178 -10.26 -6.87 4.30
C SER A 178 -9.90 -5.83 3.23
N TRP A 179 -9.19 -6.23 2.16
CA TRP A 179 -8.93 -5.36 1.00
C TRP A 179 -10.22 -4.87 0.35
N ASN A 180 -11.19 -5.75 0.12
CA ASN A 180 -12.48 -5.39 -0.46
C ASN A 180 -13.22 -4.36 0.39
N PHE A 181 -13.21 -4.52 1.72
CA PHE A 181 -13.80 -3.55 2.63
C PHE A 181 -13.15 -2.16 2.55
N ILE A 182 -11.82 -2.10 2.40
CA ILE A 182 -11.08 -0.84 2.20
C ILE A 182 -11.51 -0.20 0.87
N THR A 183 -11.52 -0.97 -0.22
CA THR A 183 -11.99 -0.52 -1.53
C THR A 183 -13.44 -0.03 -1.50
N GLU A 184 -14.32 -0.68 -0.74
CA GLU A 184 -15.70 -0.22 -0.57
C GLU A 184 -15.76 1.17 0.09
N GLN A 185 -14.90 1.46 1.08
CA GLN A 185 -14.83 2.81 1.64
C GLN A 185 -14.29 3.85 0.65
N MET A 186 -13.43 3.42 -0.29
CA MET A 186 -12.93 4.28 -1.36
C MET A 186 -14.01 4.71 -2.36
N ARG A 187 -15.05 3.88 -2.55
CA ARG A 187 -16.16 4.15 -3.47
C ARG A 187 -17.22 5.10 -2.91
N LYS A 188 -17.32 5.20 -1.59
CA LYS A 188 -18.27 6.10 -0.91
C LYS A 188 -17.84 7.55 -1.03
#